data_AF-A0A117RR42-F1
#
_entry.id   AF-A0A117RR42-F1
#
_cell.length_a   1.000
_cell.length_b   1.000
_cell.length_c   1.000
_cell.angle_alpha   90.00
_cell.angle_beta   90.00
_cell.angle_gamma   90.00
#
_symmetry.space_group_name_H-M   'P 1'
#
loop_
_entity.id
_entity.type
_entity.pdbx_description
1 polymer ?
#
loop_
_entity_poly.entity_id
_entity_poly.type
_entity_poly.pdbx_seq_one_letter_code
_entity_poly.pdbx_strand_id
1 'polypeptide(L)'
;MLIINVPTDALLKLPLAPAEDGGFAGLIFLVCRASDDPQVYLEFFEGWGSIHDLTGRYLAVITPMPESGVVVAGPFAGGIGYVVRDMHLFGEERQLQRYSRQAVCMDDADPTPRAFSAAAMPRDELEHRSVVTNTATQLQEFFGISESFLPCAVIVAPQERAAFAVQLAKPVTMYGLLKQLKVAMEPAVTRINQTEAELAATRQDWHRGQRALQELSEAHESSERRGRLARQLTDAADQMDSDTVHLCHWMSSRLRRNSPLTAAENARAQRLLTLLHGRFGALPLKERRRLLKSLRRTLNGLNQADPETPPVADPTDDDLRAAAERVHACHEAIGRLQAEKRRRCRALSLGPVVVSATEALGLRRTETHGLLSWRRFSWPITAFAVPQRQGPSIRFGRS
;
A
#
# COMPACT_ATOMS: atom_id res chain seq x y z
N MET A 1 -17.72 -8.62 -10.98
CA MET A 1 -17.01 -7.50 -11.63
C MET A 1 -17.39 -7.51 -13.11
N LEU A 2 -18.07 -6.49 -13.63
CA LEU A 2 -18.38 -6.40 -15.06
C LEU A 2 -17.11 -5.91 -15.78
N ILE A 3 -16.66 -6.63 -16.82
CA ILE A 3 -15.50 -6.23 -17.61
C ILE A 3 -15.97 -5.72 -18.97
N ILE A 4 -15.60 -4.49 -19.32
CA ILE A 4 -15.93 -3.85 -20.59
C ILE A 4 -14.68 -3.77 -21.44
N ASN A 5 -14.70 -4.34 -22.65
CA ASN A 5 -13.63 -4.15 -23.61
C ASN A 5 -13.69 -2.72 -24.16
N VAL A 6 -12.56 -2.03 -24.13
CA VAL A 6 -12.44 -0.67 -24.65
C VAL A 6 -11.30 -0.60 -25.66
N PRO A 7 -11.39 0.30 -26.66
CA PRO A 7 -10.33 0.46 -27.65
C PRO A 7 -9.06 1.06 -27.02
N THR A 8 -7.92 0.87 -27.69
CA THR A 8 -6.58 1.35 -27.27
C THR A 8 -6.57 2.84 -26.92
N ASP A 9 -7.29 3.66 -27.70
CA ASP A 9 -7.39 5.11 -27.52
C ASP A 9 -8.25 5.52 -26.30
N ALA A 10 -8.97 4.57 -25.69
CA ALA A 10 -9.70 4.80 -24.45
C ALA A 10 -8.79 4.70 -23.22
N LEU A 11 -7.68 3.96 -23.26
CA LEU A 11 -6.78 3.74 -22.12
C LEU A 11 -6.34 5.06 -21.46
N LEU A 12 -6.00 6.05 -22.27
CA LEU A 12 -5.54 7.37 -21.83
C LEU A 12 -6.67 8.36 -21.54
N LYS A 13 -7.91 7.98 -21.85
CA LYS A 13 -9.13 8.69 -21.43
C LYS A 13 -9.65 8.18 -20.10
N LEU A 14 -9.18 7.01 -19.63
CA LEU A 14 -9.53 6.48 -18.33
C LEU A 14 -8.82 7.27 -17.22
N PRO A 15 -9.46 7.44 -16.05
CA PRO A 15 -8.82 8.08 -14.90
C PRO A 15 -7.69 7.18 -14.40
N LEU A 16 -6.45 7.55 -14.73
CA LEU A 16 -5.27 6.89 -14.19
C LEU A 16 -4.99 7.44 -12.80
N ALA A 17 -4.83 6.56 -11.83
CA ALA A 17 -4.49 6.94 -10.46
C ALA A 17 -3.16 7.68 -10.43
N PRO A 18 -3.05 8.81 -9.72
CA PRO A 18 -1.76 9.47 -9.52
C PRO A 18 -0.85 8.62 -8.62
N ALA A 19 0.46 8.83 -8.73
CA ALA A 19 1.46 8.09 -7.92
C ALA A 19 1.24 8.15 -6.40
N GLU A 20 0.64 9.24 -5.89
CA GLU A 20 0.34 9.38 -4.47
C GLU A 20 -0.77 8.44 -3.96
N ASP A 21 -1.67 8.03 -4.85
CA ASP A 21 -2.78 7.11 -4.58
C ASP A 21 -2.44 5.68 -5.01
N GLY A 22 -1.15 5.41 -5.24
CA GLY A 22 -0.63 4.10 -5.60
C GLY A 22 -0.73 3.76 -7.08
N GLY A 23 -0.92 4.74 -7.96
CA GLY A 23 -0.71 4.60 -9.40
C GLY A 23 0.72 4.91 -9.84
N PHE A 24 0.92 5.16 -11.13
CA PHE A 24 2.23 5.47 -11.69
C PHE A 24 2.49 6.98 -11.77
N ALA A 25 3.75 7.38 -11.60
CA ALA A 25 4.19 8.74 -11.90
C ALA A 25 4.24 8.99 -13.41
N GLY A 26 4.59 7.94 -14.18
CA GLY A 26 4.62 7.99 -15.64
C GLY A 26 4.27 6.67 -16.30
N LEU A 27 3.67 6.78 -17.48
CA LEU A 27 3.38 5.66 -18.35
C LEU A 27 4.18 5.82 -19.64
N ILE A 28 4.88 4.78 -20.06
CA ILE A 28 5.74 4.82 -21.23
C ILE A 28 5.13 3.92 -22.29
N PHE A 29 4.60 4.51 -23.35
CA PHE A 29 4.02 3.78 -24.47
C PHE A 29 5.10 3.54 -25.51
N LEU A 30 5.42 2.26 -25.78
CA LEU A 30 6.26 1.94 -26.91
C LEU A 30 5.43 1.99 -28.20
N VAL A 31 5.82 2.86 -29.12
CA VAL A 31 5.20 2.97 -30.44
C VAL A 31 6.23 2.50 -31.46
N CYS A 32 6.12 1.21 -31.82
CA CYS A 32 7.01 0.54 -32.76
C CYS A 32 6.18 -0.43 -33.62
N ARG A 33 6.25 -0.30 -34.95
CA ARG A 33 5.65 -1.28 -35.86
C ARG A 33 6.64 -2.43 -36.05
N ALA A 34 6.12 -3.65 -36.19
CA ALA A 34 6.97 -4.82 -36.45
C ALA A 34 7.79 -4.70 -37.75
N SER A 35 7.33 -3.89 -38.70
CA SER A 35 7.98 -3.64 -39.99
C SER A 35 9.15 -2.67 -39.93
N ASP A 36 9.16 -1.73 -38.99
CA ASP A 36 10.01 -0.53 -39.07
C ASP A 36 11.41 -0.81 -38.51
N ASP A 37 11.49 -1.54 -37.41
CA ASP A 37 12.76 -1.99 -36.82
C ASP A 37 12.57 -3.33 -36.07
N PRO A 38 12.72 -4.47 -36.78
CA PRO A 38 12.59 -5.80 -36.19
C PRO A 38 13.59 -6.04 -35.05
N GLN A 39 14.75 -5.39 -35.08
CA GLN A 39 15.78 -5.55 -34.06
C GLN A 39 15.36 -4.85 -32.77
N VAL A 40 14.84 -3.63 -32.83
CA VAL A 40 14.29 -2.93 -31.64
C VAL A 40 13.11 -3.70 -31.06
N TYR A 41 12.26 -4.28 -31.92
CA TYR A 41 11.19 -5.15 -31.49
C TYR A 41 11.76 -6.39 -30.75
N LEU A 42 12.67 -7.15 -31.35
CA LEU A 42 13.25 -8.36 -30.73
C LEU A 42 14.04 -8.07 -29.45
N GLU A 43 14.90 -7.05 -29.43
CA GLU A 43 15.69 -6.65 -28.25
C GLU A 43 14.79 -6.33 -27.05
N PHE A 44 13.63 -5.74 -27.33
CA PHE A 44 12.64 -5.47 -26.31
C PHE A 44 12.04 -6.77 -25.74
N PHE A 45 11.71 -7.75 -26.60
CA PHE A 45 11.17 -9.06 -26.20
C PHE A 45 12.16 -9.99 -25.51
N GLU A 46 13.44 -9.94 -25.87
CA GLU A 46 14.47 -10.80 -25.27
C GLU A 46 15.07 -10.19 -23.99
N GLY A 47 15.07 -8.85 -23.85
CA GLY A 47 15.69 -8.12 -22.74
C GLY A 47 14.80 -7.83 -21.51
N TRP A 48 13.57 -8.34 -21.49
CA TRP A 48 12.50 -7.91 -20.57
C TRP A 48 12.76 -8.05 -19.08
N GLY A 49 13.44 -9.12 -18.64
CA GLY A 49 13.76 -9.30 -17.22
C GLY A 49 14.48 -8.08 -16.63
N SER A 50 15.30 -7.42 -17.45
CA SER A 50 16.06 -6.23 -17.08
C SER A 50 15.22 -4.93 -17.06
N ILE A 51 14.06 -4.90 -17.73
CA ILE A 51 13.20 -3.71 -17.80
C ILE A 51 12.41 -3.54 -16.49
N HIS A 52 11.97 -4.64 -15.85
CA HIS A 52 11.30 -4.58 -14.55
C HIS A 52 12.16 -3.92 -13.45
N ASP A 53 13.48 -4.18 -13.47
CA ASP A 53 14.44 -3.57 -12.55
C ASP A 53 14.60 -2.05 -12.77
N LEU A 54 14.26 -1.56 -13.96
CA LEU A 54 14.40 -0.15 -14.34
C LEU A 54 13.13 0.67 -14.13
N THR A 55 11.95 0.09 -14.37
CA THR A 55 10.67 0.80 -14.21
C THR A 55 10.29 0.97 -12.74
N GLY A 56 10.68 0.01 -11.90
CA GLY A 56 10.38 0.00 -10.48
C GLY A 56 8.87 0.20 -10.21
N ARG A 57 8.57 1.06 -9.24
CA ARG A 57 7.20 1.31 -8.74
C ARG A 57 6.57 2.62 -9.24
N TYR A 58 7.25 3.38 -10.09
CA TYR A 58 6.76 4.72 -10.47
C TYR A 58 6.61 4.90 -11.97
N LEU A 59 7.20 4.01 -12.76
CA LEU A 59 7.02 3.95 -14.19
C LEU A 59 6.33 2.64 -14.54
N ALA A 60 5.47 2.69 -15.55
CA ALA A 60 5.02 1.50 -16.24
C ALA A 60 5.34 1.62 -17.72
N VAL A 61 5.70 0.51 -18.35
CA VAL A 61 5.88 0.43 -19.80
C VAL A 61 4.67 -0.29 -20.39
N ILE A 62 4.02 0.34 -21.35
CA ILE A 62 2.88 -0.19 -22.07
C ILE A 62 3.32 -0.45 -23.51
N THR A 63 3.13 -1.67 -23.98
CA THR A 63 3.49 -2.07 -25.35
C THR A 63 2.32 -2.75 -26.05
N PRO A 64 2.23 -2.63 -27.39
CA PRO A 64 1.49 -3.58 -28.19
C PRO A 64 1.94 -5.01 -27.88
N MET A 65 0.98 -5.85 -27.51
CA MET A 65 1.19 -7.28 -27.25
C MET A 65 -0.12 -7.99 -27.55
N PRO A 66 -0.18 -8.76 -28.64
CA PRO A 66 -1.34 -9.59 -28.95
C PRO A 66 -1.69 -10.48 -27.75
N GLU A 67 -2.98 -10.75 -27.55
CA GLU A 67 -3.47 -11.69 -26.53
C GLU A 67 -3.31 -11.25 -25.07
N SER A 68 -2.64 -10.14 -24.83
CA SER A 68 -2.60 -9.47 -23.54
C SER A 68 -3.74 -8.44 -23.43
N GLY A 69 -4.03 -8.02 -22.19
CA GLY A 69 -4.88 -6.87 -21.95
C GLY A 69 -4.45 -6.10 -20.71
N VAL A 70 -4.58 -4.78 -20.78
CA VAL A 70 -4.41 -3.90 -19.62
C VAL A 70 -5.76 -3.72 -18.96
N VAL A 71 -5.89 -4.16 -17.71
CA VAL A 71 -7.08 -3.97 -16.89
C VAL A 71 -6.94 -2.67 -16.12
N VAL A 72 -7.88 -1.75 -16.31
CA VAL A 72 -7.96 -0.49 -15.54
C VAL A 72 -9.25 -0.52 -14.73
N ALA A 73 -9.14 -0.32 -13.41
CA ALA A 73 -10.30 -0.22 -12.55
C ALA A 73 -11.12 1.03 -12.91
N GLY A 74 -12.43 0.88 -13.08
CA GLY A 74 -13.32 2.02 -13.31
C GLY A 74 -13.49 2.87 -12.04
N PRO A 75 -13.85 4.16 -12.20
CA PRO A 75 -14.01 5.09 -11.07
C PRO A 75 -15.28 4.85 -10.23
N PHE A 76 -16.16 3.93 -10.64
CA PHE A 76 -17.45 3.71 -9.99
C PHE A 76 -17.38 2.58 -8.95
N ALA A 77 -17.91 2.85 -7.74
CA ALA A 77 -18.16 1.85 -6.72
C ALA A 77 -19.12 0.79 -7.29
N GLY A 78 -18.63 -0.44 -7.48
CA GLY A 78 -19.40 -1.52 -8.11
C GLY A 78 -18.58 -2.56 -8.88
N GLY A 79 -17.26 -2.36 -9.01
CA GLY A 79 -16.40 -3.34 -9.66
C GLY A 79 -16.68 -3.44 -11.16
N ILE A 80 -16.68 -2.30 -11.87
CA ILE A 80 -16.58 -2.30 -13.33
C ILE A 80 -15.10 -2.11 -13.68
N GLY A 81 -14.53 -3.05 -14.41
CA GLY A 81 -13.18 -2.95 -14.96
C GLY A 81 -13.22 -2.70 -16.46
N TYR A 82 -12.28 -1.92 -16.97
CA TYR A 82 -12.06 -1.73 -18.39
C TYR A 82 -10.88 -2.58 -18.83
N VAL A 83 -11.02 -3.33 -19.91
CA VAL A 83 -9.90 -4.09 -20.52
C VAL A 83 -9.56 -3.47 -21.86
N VAL A 84 -8.33 -3.00 -21.97
CA VAL A 84 -7.73 -2.57 -23.23
C VAL A 84 -6.96 -3.77 -23.79
N ARG A 85 -7.49 -4.38 -24.84
CA ARG A 85 -6.90 -5.57 -25.47
C ARG A 85 -5.65 -5.22 -26.27
N ASP A 86 -4.87 -6.25 -26.56
CA ASP A 86 -3.68 -6.20 -27.42
C ASP A 86 -2.59 -5.25 -26.90
N MET A 87 -2.62 -5.02 -25.59
CA MET A 87 -1.64 -4.25 -24.85
C MET A 87 -1.16 -5.04 -23.64
N HIS A 88 0.12 -4.89 -23.33
CA HIS A 88 0.70 -5.39 -22.10
C HIS A 88 1.26 -4.24 -21.28
N LEU A 89 1.12 -4.34 -19.96
CA LEU A 89 1.70 -3.39 -19.01
C LEU A 89 2.76 -4.08 -18.19
N PHE A 90 3.97 -3.53 -18.24
CA PHE A 90 5.10 -3.92 -17.44
C PHE A 90 5.33 -2.89 -16.34
N GLY A 91 5.35 -3.34 -15.09
CA GLY A 91 5.52 -2.51 -13.90
C GLY A 91 5.01 -3.24 -12.67
N GLU A 92 4.93 -2.55 -11.53
CA GLU A 92 4.31 -3.12 -10.33
C GLU A 92 2.78 -3.20 -10.53
N GLU A 93 2.28 -4.29 -11.13
CA GLU A 93 0.87 -4.49 -11.54
C GLU A 93 -0.16 -4.21 -10.42
N ARG A 94 0.27 -4.41 -9.16
CA ARG A 94 -0.54 -4.15 -7.95
C ARG A 94 -0.97 -2.68 -7.85
N GLN A 95 -0.32 -1.76 -8.56
CA GLN A 95 -0.61 -0.33 -8.53
C GLN A 95 -1.90 0.04 -9.25
N LEU A 96 -2.18 -0.55 -10.41
CA LEU A 96 -3.46 -0.33 -11.11
C LEU A 96 -4.64 -0.97 -10.37
N GLN A 97 -4.37 -2.02 -9.58
CA GLN A 97 -5.38 -2.71 -8.78
C GLN A 97 -5.71 -1.97 -7.48
N ARG A 98 -4.75 -1.23 -6.89
CA ARG A 98 -4.92 -0.52 -5.61
C ARG A 98 -5.94 0.63 -5.66
N TYR A 99 -6.10 1.28 -6.82
CA TYR A 99 -7.11 2.33 -7.01
C TYR A 99 -8.54 1.83 -6.72
N SER A 100 -8.80 0.53 -6.91
CA SER A 100 -10.09 -0.09 -6.57
C SER A 100 -10.33 -0.26 -5.07
N ARG A 101 -9.30 -0.30 -4.22
CA ARG A 101 -9.45 -0.56 -2.78
C ARG A 101 -9.67 0.73 -1.96
N GLN A 102 -9.16 1.87 -2.38
CA GLN A 102 -9.34 3.13 -1.64
C GLN A 102 -10.73 3.77 -1.81
N ALA A 103 -11.51 3.37 -2.82
CA ALA A 103 -12.94 3.70 -2.91
C ALA A 103 -13.81 2.81 -1.99
N VAL A 104 -13.22 1.79 -1.35
CA VAL A 104 -13.90 0.87 -0.44
C VAL A 104 -13.18 0.89 0.91
N CYS A 105 -13.34 1.99 1.64
CA CYS A 105 -13.23 1.92 3.10
C CYS A 105 -14.58 1.43 3.60
N MET A 106 -14.68 0.13 3.92
CA MET A 106 -15.49 -0.52 4.96
C MET A 106 -15.45 -2.04 4.67
N ASP A 107 -14.97 -2.77 5.68
CA ASP A 107 -15.08 -4.21 5.91
C ASP A 107 -14.31 -5.24 5.07
N ASP A 108 -13.83 -6.23 5.83
CA ASP A 108 -13.18 -7.47 5.45
C ASP A 108 -13.96 -8.20 4.36
N ALA A 109 -13.50 -8.05 3.11
CA ALA A 109 -13.69 -9.05 2.09
C ALA A 109 -12.52 -8.96 1.11
N ASP A 110 -11.71 -10.01 1.09
CA ASP A 110 -10.76 -10.25 0.01
C ASP A 110 -11.54 -10.79 -1.20
N PRO A 111 -11.58 -10.03 -2.30
CA PRO A 111 -11.39 -10.64 -3.59
C PRO A 111 -10.19 -9.95 -4.23
N THR A 112 -9.05 -10.64 -4.24
CA THR A 112 -7.92 -10.25 -5.08
C THR A 112 -8.35 -10.28 -6.55
N PRO A 113 -8.36 -9.16 -7.30
CA PRO A 113 -8.49 -9.23 -8.74
C PRO A 113 -7.14 -9.71 -9.28
N ARG A 114 -7.05 -11.00 -9.61
CA ARG A 114 -5.94 -11.50 -10.44
C ARG A 114 -6.07 -10.83 -11.80
N ALA A 115 -5.04 -10.10 -12.23
CA ALA A 115 -4.88 -9.78 -13.64
C ALA A 115 -4.73 -11.13 -14.37
N PHE A 116 -5.81 -11.59 -14.98
CA PHE A 116 -5.74 -12.75 -15.86
C PHE A 116 -5.13 -12.27 -17.16
N SER A 117 -3.83 -12.48 -17.34
CA SER A 117 -3.29 -12.72 -18.68
C SER A 117 -3.94 -14.04 -19.13
N ALA A 118 -5.05 -13.93 -19.87
CA ALA A 118 -5.70 -15.11 -20.41
C ALA A 118 -4.73 -15.71 -21.42
N ALA A 119 -4.18 -16.89 -21.14
CA ALA A 119 -3.35 -17.61 -22.10
C ALA A 119 -4.18 -17.88 -23.35
N ALA A 120 -3.93 -17.12 -24.41
CA ALA A 120 -4.48 -17.43 -25.72
C ALA A 120 -3.50 -18.33 -26.47
N MET A 121 -4.02 -19.09 -27.42
CA MET A 121 -3.21 -19.96 -28.26
C MET A 121 -2.33 -19.10 -29.17
N PRO A 122 -1.04 -19.45 -29.35
CA PRO A 122 -0.13 -18.67 -30.17
C PRO A 122 -0.70 -18.49 -31.58
N ARG A 123 -1.01 -17.25 -31.93
CA ARG A 123 -1.38 -16.87 -33.30
C ARG A 123 -0.25 -17.15 -34.30
N ASP A 124 -0.62 -17.25 -35.58
CA ASP A 124 0.33 -17.23 -36.69
C ASP A 124 1.20 -15.95 -36.60
N GLU A 125 2.49 -16.06 -36.91
CA GLU A 125 3.46 -14.96 -36.80
C GLU A 125 3.01 -13.73 -37.61
N LEU A 126 2.33 -13.96 -38.74
CA LEU A 126 1.73 -12.92 -39.57
C LEU A 126 0.63 -12.16 -38.84
N GLU A 127 -0.23 -12.88 -38.12
CA GLU A 127 -1.33 -12.28 -37.36
C GLU A 127 -0.80 -11.50 -36.15
N HIS A 128 0.23 -12.02 -35.47
CA HIS A 128 0.92 -11.32 -34.39
C HIS A 128 1.50 -9.98 -34.86
N ARG A 129 2.24 -9.98 -35.97
CA ARG A 129 2.81 -8.76 -36.57
C ARG A 129 1.74 -7.77 -37.01
N SER A 130 0.61 -8.25 -37.53
CA SER A 130 -0.52 -7.41 -37.92
C SER A 130 -1.13 -6.70 -36.71
N VAL A 131 -1.40 -7.42 -35.61
CA VAL A 131 -1.94 -6.82 -34.38
C VAL A 131 -0.98 -5.80 -33.78
N VAL A 132 0.30 -6.12 -33.66
CA VAL A 132 1.33 -5.17 -33.18
C VAL A 132 1.34 -3.90 -34.02
N THR A 133 1.35 -4.04 -35.35
CA THR A 133 1.38 -2.90 -36.28
C THR A 133 0.11 -2.07 -36.19
N ASN A 134 -1.07 -2.70 -36.09
CA ASN A 134 -2.34 -2.00 -35.96
C ASN A 134 -2.42 -1.22 -34.64
N THR A 135 -2.03 -1.83 -33.51
CA THR A 135 -2.02 -1.17 -32.20
C THR A 135 -0.99 -0.03 -32.17
N ALA A 136 0.20 -0.22 -32.75
CA ALA A 136 1.20 0.83 -32.88
C ALA A 136 0.67 2.01 -33.72
N THR A 137 -0.05 1.73 -34.81
CA THR A 137 -0.68 2.75 -35.66
C THR A 137 -1.76 3.52 -34.91
N GLN A 138 -2.61 2.83 -34.13
CA GLN A 138 -3.61 3.49 -33.29
C GLN A 138 -2.96 4.41 -32.23
N LEU A 139 -1.88 3.95 -31.58
CA LEU A 139 -1.13 4.78 -30.63
C LEU A 139 -0.49 5.99 -31.32
N GLN A 140 0.12 5.76 -32.48
CA GLN A 140 0.72 6.80 -33.29
C GLN A 140 -0.30 7.88 -33.66
N GLU A 141 -1.47 7.51 -34.18
CA GLU A 141 -2.57 8.44 -34.51
C GLU A 141 -3.11 9.16 -33.28
N PHE A 142 -3.26 8.44 -32.16
CA PHE A 142 -3.77 9.00 -30.92
C PHE A 142 -2.87 10.13 -30.41
N PHE A 143 -1.57 9.88 -30.32
CA PHE A 143 -0.57 10.86 -29.90
C PHE A 143 -0.19 11.86 -31.00
N GLY A 144 -0.54 11.57 -32.27
CA GLY A 144 -0.11 12.36 -33.42
C GLY A 144 1.40 12.32 -33.61
N ILE A 145 1.99 11.13 -33.61
CA ILE A 145 3.40 10.94 -33.93
C ILE A 145 3.56 10.78 -35.44
N SER A 146 4.52 11.47 -36.06
CA SER A 146 4.85 11.29 -37.47
C SER A 146 5.43 9.90 -37.71
N GLU A 147 5.13 9.26 -38.84
CA GLU A 147 5.73 7.96 -39.21
C GLU A 147 7.27 8.04 -39.24
N SER A 148 7.82 9.19 -39.67
CA SER A 148 9.27 9.43 -39.71
C SER A 148 9.94 9.46 -38.32
N PHE A 149 9.16 9.48 -37.24
CA PHE A 149 9.65 9.52 -35.87
C PHE A 149 9.66 8.14 -35.21
N LEU A 150 9.12 7.12 -35.87
CA LEU A 150 9.13 5.75 -35.38
C LEU A 150 10.50 5.07 -35.59
N PRO A 151 10.92 4.15 -34.70
CA PRO A 151 10.25 3.79 -33.45
C PRO A 151 10.45 4.86 -32.36
N CYS A 152 9.48 5.00 -31.45
CA CYS A 152 9.58 5.97 -30.35
C CYS A 152 8.94 5.48 -29.05
N ALA A 153 9.36 6.05 -27.93
CA ALA A 153 8.71 5.91 -26.63
C ALA A 153 7.95 7.20 -26.29
N VAL A 154 6.66 7.10 -26.00
CA VAL A 154 5.84 8.23 -25.54
C VAL A 154 5.66 8.12 -24.03
N ILE A 155 6.33 9.00 -23.30
CA ILE A 155 6.26 9.09 -21.84
C ILE A 155 5.15 10.07 -21.47
N VAL A 156 4.09 9.56 -20.86
CA VAL A 156 2.96 10.34 -20.35
C VAL A 156 3.18 10.59 -18.86
N ALA A 157 3.09 11.86 -18.44
CA ALA A 157 3.17 12.30 -17.06
C ALA A 157 1.79 12.82 -16.60
N PRO A 158 0.92 11.96 -16.02
CA PRO A 158 -0.46 12.33 -15.72
C PRO A 158 -0.60 13.53 -14.77
N GLN A 159 0.28 13.64 -13.78
CA GLN A 159 0.25 14.73 -12.80
C GLN A 159 0.56 16.09 -13.44
N GLU A 160 1.46 16.12 -14.41
CA GLU A 160 1.86 17.33 -15.13
C GLU A 160 0.94 17.64 -16.30
N ARG A 161 0.06 16.70 -16.68
CA ARG A 161 -0.77 16.77 -17.89
C ARG A 161 0.10 17.09 -19.12
N ALA A 162 1.19 16.35 -19.25
CA ALA A 162 2.15 16.50 -20.35
C ALA A 162 2.58 15.11 -20.87
N ALA A 163 3.05 15.07 -22.11
CA ALA A 163 3.72 13.90 -22.65
C ALA A 163 5.00 14.27 -23.39
N PHE A 164 5.87 13.28 -23.55
CA PHE A 164 7.18 13.43 -24.15
C PHE A 164 7.40 12.29 -25.14
N ALA A 165 7.60 12.61 -26.41
CA ALA A 165 7.89 11.62 -27.44
C ALA A 165 9.41 11.54 -27.62
N VAL A 166 10.00 10.37 -27.41
CA VAL A 166 11.44 10.16 -27.47
C VAL A 166 11.74 9.19 -28.61
N GLN A 167 12.44 9.66 -29.63
CA GLN A 167 12.83 8.81 -30.76
C GLN A 167 13.83 7.74 -30.28
N LEU A 168 13.56 6.49 -30.64
CA LEU A 168 14.45 5.36 -30.41
C LEU A 168 15.17 5.09 -31.73
N ALA A 169 16.47 5.36 -31.76
CA ALA A 169 17.31 5.16 -32.95
C ALA A 169 18.72 4.84 -32.46
N LYS A 170 19.51 4.06 -33.18
CA LYS A 170 20.91 3.76 -32.78
C LYS A 170 21.68 5.09 -32.61
N PRO A 171 22.19 5.45 -31.41
CA PRO A 171 22.53 4.59 -30.26
C PRO A 171 21.54 4.57 -29.07
N VAL A 172 20.42 5.29 -29.12
CA VAL A 172 19.41 5.39 -28.07
C VAL A 172 18.45 4.20 -28.10
N THR A 173 18.63 3.27 -27.17
CA THR A 173 17.74 2.12 -26.94
C THR A 173 16.73 2.40 -25.84
N MET A 174 15.63 1.65 -25.81
CA MET A 174 14.63 1.72 -24.72
C MET A 174 15.24 1.44 -23.35
N TYR A 175 16.13 0.44 -23.26
CA TYR A 175 16.87 0.15 -22.04
C TYR A 175 17.74 1.34 -21.60
N GLY A 176 18.46 1.96 -22.54
CA GLY A 176 19.25 3.16 -22.27
C GLY A 176 18.40 4.32 -21.73
N LEU A 177 17.23 4.55 -22.34
CA LEU A 177 16.26 5.53 -21.88
C LEU A 177 15.78 5.25 -20.46
N LEU A 178 15.29 4.05 -20.19
CA LEU A 178 14.81 3.64 -18.87
C LEU A 178 15.90 3.74 -17.80
N LYS A 179 17.14 3.38 -18.15
CA LYS A 179 18.29 3.50 -17.24
C LYS A 179 18.54 4.96 -16.87
N GLN A 180 18.52 5.87 -17.84
CA GLN A 180 18.72 7.30 -17.56
C GLN A 180 17.55 7.91 -16.78
N LEU A 181 16.32 7.52 -17.09
CA LEU A 181 15.14 7.93 -16.31
C LEU A 181 15.27 7.47 -14.86
N LYS A 182 15.63 6.21 -14.62
CA LYS A 182 15.87 5.69 -13.27
C LYS A 182 16.92 6.51 -12.52
N VAL A 183 18.09 6.73 -13.14
CA VAL A 183 19.18 7.53 -12.53
C VAL A 183 18.69 8.94 -12.18
N ALA A 184 17.95 9.60 -13.06
CA ALA A 184 17.41 10.94 -12.82
C ALA A 184 16.32 10.96 -11.73
N MET A 185 15.52 9.89 -11.60
CA MET A 185 14.49 9.75 -10.57
C MET A 185 15.02 9.31 -9.20
N GLU A 186 16.17 8.63 -9.16
CA GLU A 186 16.73 7.99 -7.97
C GLU A 186 16.74 8.88 -6.71
N PRO A 187 17.16 10.16 -6.78
CA PRO A 187 17.17 11.03 -5.59
C PRO A 187 15.77 11.26 -5.00
N ALA A 188 14.76 11.42 -5.84
CA ALA A 188 13.38 11.61 -5.41
C ALA A 188 12.77 10.31 -4.89
N VAL A 189 13.00 9.20 -5.59
CA VAL A 189 12.54 7.86 -5.22
C VAL A 189 13.13 7.43 -3.88
N THR A 190 14.42 7.67 -3.65
CA THR A 190 15.11 7.37 -2.38
C THR A 190 14.45 8.09 -1.21
N ARG A 191 14.11 9.37 -1.35
CA ARG A 191 13.41 10.13 -0.31
C ARG A 191 12.01 9.57 -0.04
N ILE A 192 11.28 9.13 -1.07
CA ILE A 192 9.96 8.52 -0.84
C ILE A 192 10.12 7.16 -0.16
N ASN A 193 11.10 6.34 -0.56
CA ASN A 193 11.43 5.07 0.09
C ASN A 193 11.74 5.24 1.58
N GLN A 194 12.52 6.26 1.93
CA GLN A 194 12.84 6.58 3.33
C GLN A 194 11.58 6.90 4.14
N THR A 195 10.71 7.78 3.64
CA THR A 195 9.44 8.11 4.31
C THR A 195 8.52 6.88 4.44
N GLU A 196 8.52 5.98 3.46
CA GLU A 196 7.75 4.74 3.55
C GLU A 196 8.31 3.77 4.59
N ALA A 197 9.64 3.64 4.68
CA ALA A 197 10.28 2.82 5.69
C ALA A 197 9.99 3.35 7.10
N GLU A 198 10.07 4.67 7.30
CA GLU A 198 9.69 5.34 8.54
C GLU A 198 8.21 5.11 8.87
N LEU A 199 7.31 5.27 7.89
CA LEU A 199 5.88 5.02 8.06
C LEU A 199 5.60 3.56 8.46
N ALA A 200 6.30 2.59 7.86
CA ALA A 200 6.17 1.19 8.21
C ALA A 200 6.64 0.91 9.65
N ALA A 201 7.77 1.49 10.06
CA ALA A 201 8.27 1.38 11.43
C ALA A 201 7.30 2.01 12.44
N THR A 202 6.81 3.23 12.18
CA THR A 202 5.86 3.91 13.08
C THR A 202 4.53 3.14 13.19
N ARG A 203 4.06 2.47 12.12
CA ARG A 203 2.88 1.60 12.19
C ARG A 203 3.12 0.37 13.07
N GLN A 204 4.28 -0.25 12.97
CA GLN A 204 4.65 -1.35 13.86
C GLN A 204 4.68 -0.89 15.32
N ASP A 205 5.25 0.29 15.59
CA ASP A 205 5.26 0.89 16.93
C ASP A 205 3.86 1.20 17.44
N TRP A 206 2.99 1.73 16.60
CA TRP A 206 1.59 1.98 16.92
C TRP A 206 0.86 0.69 17.30
N HIS A 207 1.00 -0.38 16.51
CA HIS A 207 0.39 -1.68 16.82
C HIS A 207 0.93 -2.28 18.13
N ARG A 208 2.25 -2.17 18.38
CA ARG A 208 2.85 -2.60 19.65
C ARG A 208 2.30 -1.78 20.83
N GLY A 209 2.21 -0.46 20.66
CA GLY A 209 1.65 0.45 21.65
C GLY A 209 0.18 0.15 21.95
N GLN A 210 -0.64 -0.14 20.93
CA GLN A 210 -2.04 -0.51 21.12
C GLN A 210 -2.20 -1.81 21.91
N ARG A 211 -1.40 -2.83 21.61
CA ARG A 211 -1.43 -4.09 22.37
C ARG A 211 -1.02 -3.86 23.82
N ALA A 212 0.07 -3.11 24.05
CA ALA A 212 0.52 -2.79 25.40
C ALA A 212 -0.54 -1.98 26.18
N LEU A 213 -1.19 -1.00 25.54
CA LEU A 213 -2.28 -0.23 26.16
C LEU A 213 -3.47 -1.13 26.52
N GLN A 214 -3.84 -2.06 25.64
CA GLN A 214 -4.89 -3.03 25.91
C GLN A 214 -4.55 -3.93 27.11
N GLU A 215 -3.35 -4.50 27.12
CA GLU A 215 -2.85 -5.34 28.22
C GLU A 215 -2.83 -4.58 29.55
N LEU A 216 -2.36 -3.33 29.55
CA LEU A 216 -2.37 -2.46 30.73
C LEU A 216 -3.79 -2.15 31.20
N SER A 217 -4.71 -1.86 30.26
CA SER A 217 -6.12 -1.57 30.58
C SER A 217 -6.80 -2.79 31.22
N GLU A 218 -6.60 -3.97 30.65
CA GLU A 218 -7.14 -5.23 31.18
C GLU A 218 -6.57 -5.53 32.58
N ALA A 219 -5.26 -5.31 32.79
CA ALA A 219 -4.62 -5.46 34.08
C ALA A 219 -5.13 -4.46 35.12
N HIS A 220 -5.32 -3.19 34.72
CA HIS A 220 -5.87 -2.14 35.58
C HIS A 220 -7.31 -2.44 36.00
N GLU A 221 -8.18 -2.80 35.05
CA GLU A 221 -9.57 -3.21 35.33
C GLU A 221 -9.64 -4.42 36.27
N SER A 222 -8.73 -5.37 36.09
CA SER A 222 -8.59 -6.53 36.97
C SER A 222 -8.22 -6.10 38.39
N SER A 223 -7.25 -5.21 38.56
CA SER A 223 -6.86 -4.65 39.85
C SER A 223 -8.01 -3.90 40.52
N GLU A 224 -8.69 -3.00 39.81
CA GLU A 224 -9.86 -2.30 40.31
C GLU A 224 -10.96 -3.27 40.78
N ARG A 225 -11.22 -4.32 39.99
CA ARG A 225 -12.22 -5.34 40.32
C ARG A 225 -11.84 -6.09 41.60
N ARG A 226 -10.56 -6.44 41.77
CA ARG A 226 -10.05 -7.02 43.02
C ARG A 226 -10.20 -6.06 44.20
N GLY A 227 -9.87 -4.79 44.02
CA GLY A 227 -10.01 -3.75 45.05
C GLY A 227 -11.46 -3.49 45.46
N ARG A 228 -12.40 -3.50 44.50
CA ARG A 228 -13.85 -3.42 44.77
C ARG A 228 -14.34 -4.66 45.54
N LEU A 229 -13.92 -5.85 45.13
CA LEU A 229 -14.30 -7.10 45.80
C LEU A 229 -13.73 -7.19 47.23
N ALA A 230 -12.49 -6.74 47.44
CA ALA A 230 -11.87 -6.66 48.75
C ALA A 230 -12.66 -5.74 49.70
N ARG A 231 -13.09 -4.56 49.23
CA ARG A 231 -13.96 -3.66 49.98
C ARG A 231 -15.30 -4.32 50.31
N GLN A 232 -15.96 -4.92 49.33
CA GLN A 232 -17.23 -5.64 49.54
C GLN A 232 -17.12 -6.76 50.56
N LEU A 233 -16.00 -7.49 50.61
CA LEU A 233 -15.76 -8.53 51.63
C LEU A 233 -15.58 -7.93 53.02
N THR A 234 -14.90 -6.79 53.13
CA THR A 234 -14.75 -6.07 54.40
C THR A 234 -16.11 -5.57 54.89
N ASP A 235 -16.88 -4.89 54.03
CA ASP A 235 -18.21 -4.34 54.40
C ASP A 235 -19.20 -5.45 54.78
N ALA A 236 -19.12 -6.60 54.09
CA ALA A 236 -19.92 -7.78 54.39
C ALA A 236 -19.52 -8.46 55.72
N ALA A 237 -18.25 -8.35 56.13
CA ALA A 237 -17.73 -9.02 57.31
C ALA A 237 -18.39 -8.51 58.60
N ASP A 238 -18.71 -7.21 58.68
CA ASP A 238 -19.24 -6.55 59.87
C ASP A 238 -20.56 -7.17 60.41
N GLN A 239 -21.24 -7.98 59.59
CA GLN A 239 -22.50 -8.64 59.93
C GLN A 239 -22.35 -10.16 60.15
N MET A 240 -21.12 -10.67 60.26
CA MET A 240 -20.80 -12.11 60.31
C MET A 240 -20.24 -12.54 61.67
N ASP A 241 -20.16 -13.85 61.90
CA ASP A 241 -19.48 -14.43 63.05
C ASP A 241 -17.97 -14.17 63.01
N SER A 242 -17.33 -14.20 64.18
CA SER A 242 -15.90 -13.87 64.35
C SER A 242 -14.95 -14.67 63.45
N ASP A 243 -15.24 -15.95 63.19
CA ASP A 243 -14.39 -16.79 62.35
C ASP A 243 -14.50 -16.37 60.88
N THR A 244 -15.72 -16.09 60.42
CA THR A 244 -15.96 -15.61 59.05
C THR A 244 -15.43 -14.20 58.85
N VAL A 245 -15.55 -13.30 59.84
CA VAL A 245 -14.93 -11.96 59.84
C VAL A 245 -13.44 -12.07 59.56
N HIS A 246 -12.74 -12.93 60.30
CA HIS A 246 -11.30 -13.11 60.11
C HIS A 246 -10.95 -13.61 58.70
N LEU A 247 -11.73 -14.55 58.15
CA LEU A 247 -11.53 -15.06 56.79
C LEU A 247 -11.83 -14.01 55.71
N CYS A 248 -12.85 -13.18 55.89
CA CYS A 248 -13.18 -12.09 54.99
C CYS A 248 -12.09 -11.01 54.97
N HIS A 249 -11.56 -10.60 56.13
CA HIS A 249 -10.45 -9.64 56.19
C HIS A 249 -9.16 -10.21 55.61
N TRP A 250 -8.86 -11.48 55.88
CA TRP A 250 -7.73 -12.17 55.27
C TRP A 250 -7.85 -12.19 53.74
N MET A 251 -9.01 -12.58 53.21
CA MET A 251 -9.26 -12.61 51.76
C MET A 251 -9.21 -11.21 51.15
N SER A 252 -9.78 -10.20 51.80
CA SER A 252 -9.71 -8.80 51.38
C SER A 252 -8.27 -8.32 51.25
N SER A 253 -7.42 -8.65 52.22
CA SER A 253 -5.99 -8.36 52.19
C SER A 253 -5.26 -9.16 51.10
N ARG A 254 -5.66 -10.42 50.89
CA ARG A 254 -5.05 -11.32 49.91
C ARG A 254 -5.36 -10.96 48.46
N LEU A 255 -6.58 -10.48 48.18
CA LEU A 255 -7.00 -10.06 46.85
C LEU A 255 -6.23 -8.84 46.33
N ARG A 256 -5.61 -8.06 47.23
CA ARG A 256 -4.72 -6.95 46.86
C ARG A 256 -3.35 -7.43 46.35
N ARG A 257 -3.02 -8.71 46.52
CA ARG A 257 -1.77 -9.30 46.00
C ARG A 257 -2.07 -10.00 44.67
N ASN A 258 -1.49 -9.47 43.59
CA ASN A 258 -1.60 -10.04 42.25
C ASN A 258 -0.66 -11.24 42.08
N SER A 259 -0.89 -12.31 42.84
CA SER A 259 -0.09 -13.53 42.81
C SER A 259 -0.95 -14.79 42.96
N PRO A 260 -0.54 -15.94 42.41
CA PRO A 260 -1.24 -17.22 42.57
C PRO A 260 -1.40 -17.61 44.04
N LEU A 261 -2.51 -18.28 44.37
CA LEU A 261 -2.72 -18.77 45.74
C LEU A 261 -1.87 -20.01 45.99
N THR A 262 -1.19 -20.05 47.14
CA THR A 262 -0.54 -21.29 47.58
C THR A 262 -1.60 -22.35 47.94
N ALA A 263 -1.21 -23.62 48.02
CA ALA A 263 -2.13 -24.70 48.40
C ALA A 263 -2.86 -24.43 49.74
N ALA A 264 -2.14 -23.88 50.73
CA ALA A 264 -2.71 -23.52 52.03
C ALA A 264 -3.69 -22.34 51.94
N GLU A 265 -3.36 -21.33 51.13
CA GLU A 265 -4.26 -20.20 50.89
C GLU A 265 -5.51 -20.64 50.12
N ASN A 266 -5.38 -21.57 49.17
CA ASN A 266 -6.50 -22.11 48.41
C ASN A 266 -7.46 -22.91 49.31
N ALA A 267 -6.94 -23.73 50.24
CA ALA A 267 -7.76 -24.40 51.24
C ALA A 267 -8.52 -23.40 52.14
N ARG A 268 -7.86 -22.30 52.54
CA ARG A 268 -8.49 -21.21 53.32
C ARG A 268 -9.56 -20.47 52.52
N ALA A 269 -9.32 -20.25 51.22
CA ALA A 269 -10.29 -19.65 50.29
C ALA A 269 -11.51 -20.55 50.08
N GLN A 270 -11.32 -21.87 49.95
CA GLN A 270 -12.42 -22.83 49.84
C GLN A 270 -13.26 -22.89 51.11
N ARG A 271 -12.64 -22.84 52.30
CA ARG A 271 -13.36 -22.74 53.58
C ARG A 271 -14.24 -21.50 53.62
N LEU A 272 -13.73 -20.34 53.22
CA LEU A 272 -14.51 -19.11 53.10
C LEU A 272 -15.67 -19.25 52.09
N LEU A 273 -15.43 -19.84 50.92
CA LEU A 273 -16.48 -20.09 49.93
C LEU A 273 -17.59 -20.99 50.45
N THR A 274 -17.27 -22.04 51.20
CA THR A 274 -18.23 -22.97 51.81
C THR A 274 -19.07 -22.27 52.87
N LEU A 275 -18.44 -21.48 53.74
CA LEU A 275 -19.13 -20.64 54.71
C LEU A 275 -20.07 -19.66 53.99
N LEU A 276 -19.54 -18.87 53.05
CA LEU A 276 -20.34 -17.96 52.23
C LEU A 276 -21.43 -18.65 51.40
N HIS A 277 -21.42 -19.98 51.23
CA HIS A 277 -22.49 -20.76 50.59
C HIS A 277 -23.55 -21.29 51.57
N GLY A 278 -23.23 -21.47 52.86
CA GLY A 278 -24.09 -22.00 53.94
C GLY A 278 -25.28 -21.09 54.31
N ARG A 279 -25.93 -21.19 55.46
CA ARG A 279 -27.01 -20.24 55.85
C ARG A 279 -26.38 -19.08 56.65
N PHE A 280 -26.02 -17.99 56.00
CA PHE A 280 -25.51 -16.78 56.68
C PHE A 280 -26.64 -15.76 56.82
N GLY A 281 -27.02 -15.45 58.05
CA GLY A 281 -27.97 -14.41 58.38
C GLY A 281 -27.34 -13.04 58.25
N ALA A 282 -27.98 -12.18 57.46
CA ALA A 282 -27.91 -10.70 57.40
C ALA A 282 -27.81 -10.16 55.95
N LEU A 283 -27.04 -10.82 55.07
CA LEU A 283 -26.93 -10.36 53.66
C LEU A 283 -28.10 -10.86 52.78
N PRO A 284 -28.71 -9.97 51.96
CA PRO A 284 -29.70 -10.36 50.96
C PRO A 284 -29.17 -11.45 50.02
N LEU A 285 -30.01 -12.45 49.70
CA LEU A 285 -29.65 -13.60 48.86
C LEU A 285 -29.01 -13.20 47.52
N LYS A 286 -29.48 -12.10 46.92
CA LYS A 286 -29.00 -11.58 45.63
C LYS A 286 -27.56 -11.06 45.72
N GLU A 287 -27.24 -10.32 46.77
CA GLU A 287 -25.90 -9.76 47.00
C GLU A 287 -24.89 -10.86 47.28
N ARG A 288 -25.29 -11.82 48.09
CA ARG A 288 -24.48 -13.00 48.41
C ARG A 288 -24.13 -13.84 47.19
N ARG A 289 -25.10 -14.12 46.30
CA ARG A 289 -24.85 -14.83 45.03
C ARG A 289 -23.89 -14.07 44.12
N ARG A 290 -24.01 -12.74 44.06
CA ARG A 290 -23.11 -11.88 43.29
C ARG A 290 -21.69 -11.92 43.86
N LEU A 291 -21.53 -11.76 45.17
CA LEU A 291 -20.24 -11.80 45.85
C LEU A 291 -19.53 -13.15 45.64
N LEU A 292 -20.23 -14.27 45.86
CA LEU A 292 -19.70 -15.61 45.60
C LEU A 292 -19.27 -15.81 44.15
N LYS A 293 -20.09 -15.37 43.19
CA LYS A 293 -19.79 -15.49 41.76
C LYS A 293 -18.56 -14.66 41.39
N SER A 294 -18.45 -13.43 41.89
CA SER A 294 -17.29 -12.56 41.69
C SER A 294 -16.04 -13.16 42.34
N LEU A 295 -16.13 -13.64 43.58
CA LEU A 295 -15.01 -14.27 44.29
C LEU A 295 -14.49 -15.51 43.57
N ARG A 296 -15.37 -16.42 43.14
CA ARG A 296 -14.96 -17.61 42.37
C ARG A 296 -14.28 -17.23 41.06
N ARG A 297 -14.81 -16.25 40.33
CA ARG A 297 -14.19 -15.76 39.08
C ARG A 297 -12.80 -15.17 39.31
N THR A 298 -12.67 -14.33 40.33
CA THR A 298 -11.39 -13.69 40.67
C THR A 298 -10.35 -14.71 41.16
N LEU A 299 -10.75 -15.67 42.01
CA LEU A 299 -9.86 -16.74 42.48
C LEU A 299 -9.42 -17.67 41.35
N ASN A 300 -10.33 -18.02 40.44
CA ASN A 300 -9.97 -18.79 39.25
C ASN A 300 -8.95 -18.04 38.38
N GLY A 301 -9.12 -16.73 38.21
CA GLY A 301 -8.14 -15.90 37.50
C GLY A 301 -6.77 -15.86 38.17
N LEU A 302 -6.72 -15.73 39.50
CA LEU A 302 -5.45 -15.77 40.25
C LEU A 302 -4.76 -17.14 40.18
N ASN A 303 -5.53 -18.24 40.17
CA ASN A 303 -4.99 -19.59 40.08
C ASN A 303 -4.55 -20.00 38.66
N GLN A 304 -5.00 -19.28 37.63
CA GLN A 304 -4.56 -19.49 36.24
C GLN A 304 -3.25 -18.77 35.91
N ALA A 305 -2.82 -17.82 36.76
CA ALA A 305 -1.53 -17.17 36.61
C ALA A 305 -0.40 -18.15 36.96
N ASP A 306 0.67 -18.10 36.17
CA ASP A 306 1.83 -18.98 36.33
C ASP A 306 2.56 -18.66 37.65
N PRO A 307 2.76 -19.65 38.55
CA PRO A 307 3.48 -19.46 39.81
C PRO A 307 4.94 -19.02 39.65
N GLU A 308 5.57 -19.25 38.49
CA GLU A 308 6.94 -18.82 38.22
C GLU A 308 7.05 -17.35 37.75
N THR A 309 5.92 -16.73 37.39
CA THR A 309 5.91 -15.33 36.96
C THR A 309 5.95 -14.40 38.18
N PRO A 310 6.94 -13.49 38.30
CA PRO A 310 7.00 -12.56 39.40
C PRO A 310 5.76 -11.65 39.40
N PRO A 311 5.26 -11.25 40.58
CA PRO A 311 4.10 -10.38 40.68
C PRO A 311 4.38 -9.06 39.98
N VAL A 312 3.66 -8.80 38.89
CA VAL A 312 3.72 -7.52 38.18
C VAL A 312 3.00 -6.48 39.04
N ALA A 313 3.63 -5.33 39.24
CA ALA A 313 3.01 -4.20 39.92
C ALA A 313 1.69 -3.83 39.20
N ASP A 314 0.66 -3.53 39.96
CA ASP A 314 -0.62 -3.14 39.37
C ASP A 314 -0.44 -1.82 38.61
N PRO A 315 -0.88 -1.73 37.34
CA PRO A 315 -0.72 -0.53 36.54
C PRO A 315 -1.54 0.62 37.12
N THR A 316 -0.93 1.80 37.13
CA THR A 316 -1.54 3.04 37.61
C THR A 316 -2.28 3.77 36.50
N ASP A 317 -3.14 4.72 36.86
CA ASP A 317 -3.78 5.62 35.90
C ASP A 317 -2.77 6.43 35.09
N ASP A 318 -1.61 6.74 35.68
CA ASP A 318 -0.51 7.43 35.01
C ASP A 318 0.15 6.54 33.95
N ASP A 319 0.29 5.23 34.21
CA ASP A 319 0.82 4.27 33.23
C ASP A 319 -0.11 4.14 32.01
N LEU A 320 -1.43 4.06 32.25
CA LEU A 320 -2.43 4.03 31.19
C LEU A 320 -2.42 5.32 30.37
N ARG A 321 -2.34 6.47 31.03
CA ARG A 321 -2.27 7.79 30.37
C ARG A 321 -1.03 7.88 29.50
N ALA A 322 0.14 7.51 30.03
CA ALA A 322 1.39 7.52 29.28
C ALA A 322 1.35 6.57 28.07
N ALA A 323 0.76 5.38 28.22
CA ALA A 323 0.59 4.44 27.11
C ALA A 323 -0.37 4.98 26.03
N ALA A 324 -1.49 5.59 26.43
CA ALA A 324 -2.45 6.21 25.52
C ALA A 324 -1.84 7.40 24.77
N GLU A 325 -1.10 8.26 25.46
CA GLU A 325 -0.37 9.39 24.86
C GLU A 325 0.64 8.91 23.82
N ARG A 326 1.37 7.82 24.08
CA ARG A 326 2.29 7.23 23.10
C ARG A 326 1.56 6.72 21.85
N VAL A 327 0.44 6.01 22.02
CA VAL A 327 -0.36 5.53 20.89
C VAL A 327 -0.89 6.70 20.06
N HIS A 328 -1.37 7.75 20.73
CA HIS A 328 -1.83 8.96 20.07
C HIS A 328 -0.73 9.67 19.29
N ALA A 329 0.45 9.85 19.89
CA ALA A 329 1.62 10.44 19.23
C ALA A 329 2.06 9.64 17.99
N CYS A 330 2.05 8.30 18.07
CA CYS A 330 2.31 7.46 16.90
C CYS A 330 1.25 7.65 15.81
N HIS A 331 -0.03 7.77 16.17
CA HIS A 331 -1.11 7.99 15.21
C HIS A 331 -0.95 9.33 14.47
N GLU A 332 -0.63 10.40 15.19
CA GLU A 332 -0.34 11.70 14.58
C GLU A 332 0.90 11.64 13.66
N ALA A 333 1.96 10.95 14.09
CA ALA A 333 3.17 10.77 13.29
C ALA A 333 2.88 10.02 11.99
N ILE A 334 2.04 8.99 12.03
CA ILE A 334 1.55 8.28 10.83
C ILE A 334 0.85 9.26 9.89
N GLY A 335 -0.05 10.11 10.40
CA GLY A 335 -0.74 11.12 9.59
C GLY A 335 0.22 12.11 8.91
N ARG A 336 1.21 12.62 9.66
CA ARG A 336 2.25 13.52 9.14
C ARG A 336 3.10 12.85 8.06
N LEU A 337 3.58 11.63 8.30
CA LEU A 337 4.38 10.87 7.33
C LEU A 337 3.59 10.50 6.07
N GLN A 338 2.29 10.22 6.18
CA GLN A 338 1.42 10.00 5.03
C GLN A 338 1.25 11.27 4.18
N ALA A 339 1.02 12.42 4.83
CA ALA A 339 0.92 13.70 4.13
C ALA A 339 2.25 14.07 3.45
N GLU A 340 3.37 13.84 4.13
CA GLU A 340 4.70 14.05 3.58
C GLU A 340 4.98 13.14 2.37
N LYS A 341 4.64 11.85 2.47
CA LYS A 341 4.74 10.91 1.36
C LYS A 341 3.95 11.41 0.15
N ARG A 342 2.68 11.80 0.33
CA ARG A 342 1.84 12.36 -0.74
C ARG A 342 2.50 13.59 -1.38
N ARG A 343 2.96 14.53 -0.56
CA ARG A 343 3.67 15.73 -1.04
C ARG A 343 4.92 15.37 -1.86
N ARG A 344 5.73 14.41 -1.40
CA ARG A 344 6.93 13.94 -2.12
C ARG A 344 6.55 13.24 -3.42
N CYS A 345 5.48 12.44 -3.46
CA CYS A 345 4.96 11.83 -4.69
C CYS A 345 4.43 12.87 -5.68
N ARG A 346 3.78 13.95 -5.23
CA ARG A 346 3.36 15.08 -6.09
C ARG A 346 4.54 15.89 -6.62
N ALA A 347 5.61 15.97 -5.82
CA ALA A 347 6.84 16.66 -6.21
C ALA A 347 7.71 15.84 -7.18
N LEU A 348 7.37 14.56 -7.43
CA LEU A 348 8.03 13.74 -8.41
C LEU A 348 7.61 14.20 -9.82
N SER A 349 8.23 15.28 -10.29
CA SER A 349 7.99 15.82 -11.62
C SER A 349 8.80 15.05 -12.65
N LEU A 350 8.12 14.37 -13.57
CA LEU A 350 8.73 13.65 -14.67
C LEU A 350 9.24 14.56 -15.79
N GLY A 351 8.67 15.73 -16.03
CA GLY A 351 9.11 16.58 -17.14
C GLY A 351 10.60 16.91 -17.09
N PRO A 352 11.11 17.47 -15.99
CA PRO A 352 12.55 17.73 -15.82
C PRO A 352 13.40 16.46 -15.88
N VAL A 353 12.89 15.34 -15.35
CA VAL A 353 13.56 14.03 -15.39
C VAL A 353 13.72 13.54 -16.83
N VAL A 354 12.66 13.63 -17.64
CA VAL A 354 12.69 13.22 -19.05
C VAL A 354 13.62 14.11 -19.85
N VAL A 355 13.57 15.44 -19.65
CA VAL A 355 14.51 16.37 -20.30
C VAL A 355 15.95 15.99 -19.96
N SER A 356 16.27 15.83 -18.67
CA SER A 356 17.62 15.46 -18.25
C SER A 356 18.07 14.11 -18.80
N ALA A 357 17.20 13.09 -18.78
CA ALA A 357 17.51 11.76 -19.30
C ALA A 357 17.73 11.76 -20.82
N THR A 358 16.92 12.53 -21.57
CA THR A 358 17.05 12.63 -23.03
C THR A 358 18.29 13.43 -23.44
N GLU A 359 18.62 14.50 -22.73
CA GLU A 359 19.87 15.26 -22.92
C GLU A 359 21.12 14.41 -22.63
N ALA A 360 21.08 13.59 -21.58
CA ALA A 360 22.16 12.65 -21.25
C ALA A 360 22.38 11.59 -22.35
N LEU A 361 21.35 11.32 -23.16
CA LEU A 361 21.41 10.43 -24.33
C LEU A 361 21.79 11.17 -25.63
N GLY A 362 22.08 12.48 -25.54
CA GLY A 362 22.44 13.31 -26.69
C GLY A 362 21.27 13.70 -27.59
N LEU A 363 20.03 13.50 -27.13
CA LEU A 363 18.84 13.93 -27.85
C LEU A 363 18.59 15.43 -27.65
N ARG A 364 17.90 16.06 -28.60
CA ARG A 364 17.50 17.46 -28.51
C ARG A 364 16.01 17.61 -28.76
N ARG A 365 15.42 18.60 -28.12
CA ARG A 365 14.03 19.00 -28.35
C ARG A 365 13.83 19.39 -29.81
N THR A 366 12.78 18.89 -30.45
CA THR A 366 12.37 19.25 -31.80
C THR A 366 11.05 20.03 -31.74
N GLU A 367 10.97 21.16 -32.44
CA GLU A 367 9.76 22.01 -32.43
C GLU A 367 8.74 21.60 -33.49
N THR A 368 9.20 21.04 -34.62
CA THR A 368 8.37 20.73 -35.79
C THR A 368 8.54 19.31 -36.28
N HIS A 369 9.65 18.65 -35.96
CA HIS A 369 9.95 17.31 -36.46
C HIS A 369 9.39 16.24 -35.52
N GLY A 370 8.51 15.39 -36.04
CA GLY A 370 8.04 14.18 -35.36
C GLY A 370 6.62 14.20 -34.82
N LEU A 371 5.92 15.34 -34.87
CA LEU A 371 4.52 15.46 -34.43
C LEU A 371 3.61 15.90 -35.59
N LEU A 372 2.42 15.31 -35.65
CA LEU A 372 1.36 15.68 -36.58
C LEU A 372 0.57 16.88 -36.06
N SER A 373 0.05 17.69 -36.99
CA SER A 373 -0.82 18.84 -36.67
C SER A 373 -2.18 18.42 -36.11
N TRP A 374 -2.64 17.22 -36.46
CA TRP A 374 -3.86 16.61 -35.93
C TRP A 374 -3.51 15.46 -34.97
N ARG A 375 -4.17 15.43 -33.81
CA ARG A 375 -4.08 14.34 -32.83
C ARG A 375 -5.29 14.33 -31.89
N ARG A 376 -5.57 13.15 -31.30
CA ARG A 376 -6.67 12.98 -30.34
C ARG A 376 -6.23 13.27 -28.90
N PHE A 377 -4.95 13.13 -28.60
CA PHE A 377 -4.39 13.45 -27.30
C PHE A 377 -4.31 14.96 -27.06
N SER A 378 -4.98 15.43 -26.01
CA SER A 378 -5.18 16.86 -25.75
C SER A 378 -4.04 17.54 -24.99
N TRP A 379 -3.13 16.78 -24.36
CA TRP A 379 -2.04 17.37 -23.59
C TRP A 379 -0.88 17.80 -24.50
N PRO A 380 -0.06 18.79 -24.08
CA PRO A 380 1.16 19.15 -24.79
C PRO A 380 2.10 17.95 -24.90
N ILE A 381 2.64 17.73 -26.10
CA ILE A 381 3.67 16.72 -26.38
C ILE A 381 4.97 17.45 -26.76
N THR A 382 6.06 17.11 -26.08
CA THR A 382 7.40 17.58 -26.45
C THR A 382 8.18 16.43 -27.09
N ALA A 383 8.69 16.63 -28.29
CA ALA A 383 9.45 15.60 -29.01
C ALA A 383 10.97 15.78 -28.82
N PHE A 384 11.69 14.67 -28.68
CA PHE A 384 13.15 14.59 -28.58
C PHE A 384 13.69 13.62 -29.62
N ALA A 385 14.60 14.11 -30.46
CA ALA A 385 15.22 13.33 -31.53
C ALA A 385 16.74 13.44 -31.51
N VAL A 386 17.39 12.50 -32.19
CA VAL A 386 18.82 12.63 -32.47
C VAL A 386 19.02 13.85 -33.37
N PRO A 387 19.98 14.74 -33.09
CA PRO A 387 20.27 15.86 -33.96
C PRO A 387 20.61 15.36 -35.36
N GLN A 388 19.86 15.80 -36.38
CA GLN A 388 20.23 15.51 -37.76
C GLN A 388 21.59 16.17 -38.02
N ARG A 389 22.63 15.35 -38.28
CA ARG A 389 23.90 15.87 -38.78
C ARG A 389 23.59 16.52 -40.12
N GLN A 390 23.70 17.84 -40.22
CA GLN A 390 23.73 18.50 -41.52
C GLN A 390 24.93 17.91 -42.26
N GLY A 391 24.66 17.09 -43.28
CA GLY A 391 25.72 16.62 -44.18
C GLY A 391 26.43 17.82 -44.81
N PRO A 392 27.67 17.65 -45.30
CA PRO A 392 28.35 18.73 -46.00
C PRO A 392 27.47 19.22 -47.16
N SER A 393 27.06 20.49 -47.12
CA SER A 393 26.32 21.08 -48.23
C SER A 393 27.29 21.27 -49.40
N ILE A 394 27.23 20.37 -50.40
CA ILE A 394 27.95 20.58 -51.65
C ILE A 394 27.21 21.68 -52.41
N ARG A 395 27.74 22.91 -52.36
CA ARG A 395 27.28 24.01 -53.21
C ARG A 395 27.93 23.86 -54.58
N PHE A 396 27.16 23.44 -55.57
CA PHE A 396 27.58 23.57 -56.96
C PHE A 396 27.52 25.05 -57.34
N GLY A 397 28.69 25.69 -57.43
CA GLY A 397 28.80 27.02 -58.02
C GLY A 397 28.41 26.93 -59.49
N ARG A 398 27.42 27.72 -59.92
CA ARG A 398 27.20 27.98 -61.34
C ARG A 398 28.33 28.89 -61.80
N SER A 399 29.28 28.33 -62.55
CA SER A 399 30.23 29.07 -63.39
C SER A 399 29.66 29.27 -64.78
#